data_AF-A0A914PAU8-F1
#
_entry.id   AF-A0A914PAU8-F1
#
_cell.length_a   1.000
_cell.length_b   1.000
_cell.length_c   1.000
_cell.angle_alpha   90.00
_cell.angle_beta   90.00
_cell.angle_gamma   90.00
#
_symmetry.space_group_name_H-M   'P 1'
#
loop_
_entity.id
_entity.type
_entity.pdbx_description
1 polymer ?
#
loop_
_entity_poly.entity_id
_entity_poly.type
_entity_poly.pdbx_seq_one_letter_code
_entity_poly.pdbx_strand_id
1 'polypeptide(L)'
;MPEFLASISFKHVYGFAKNRLKSLHILSLPEANIYQGLKDNLKALDELLGDKKYLFGDEPILADFALFSHLCTMYYTAYNQPLKDILDTEYPRLQKYIERILTENFPEFRMYY
;
A
#
# COMPACT_ATOMS: atom_id res chain seq x y z
N MET A 1 27.54 10.19 9.60
CA MET A 1 27.40 11.16 8.48
C MET A 1 27.31 12.56 9.08
N PRO A 2 28.01 13.59 8.57
CA PRO A 2 27.95 14.95 9.12
C PRO A 2 26.53 15.53 9.05
N GLU A 3 26.05 16.18 10.11
CA GLU A 3 24.66 16.69 10.25
C GLU A 3 24.25 17.63 9.09
N PHE A 4 25.19 18.42 8.59
CA PHE A 4 24.98 19.32 7.46
C PHE A 4 24.55 18.57 6.17
N LEU A 5 25.18 17.43 5.87
CA LEU A 5 24.86 16.63 4.68
C LEU A 5 23.51 15.91 4.80
N ALA A 6 23.14 15.51 6.02
CA ALA A 6 21.81 14.95 6.29
C ALA A 6 20.72 16.01 6.06
N SER A 7 20.95 17.26 6.49
CA SER A 7 20.00 18.37 6.32
C SER A 7 19.78 18.76 4.85
N ILE A 8 20.84 18.74 4.04
CA ILE A 8 20.76 19.01 2.59
C ILE A 8 20.04 17.89 1.87
N SER A 9 20.39 16.64 2.16
CA SER A 9 19.75 15.46 1.56
C SER A 9 18.26 15.42 1.91
N PHE A 10 17.90 15.69 3.16
CA PHE A 10 16.52 15.77 3.60
C PHE A 10 15.74 16.86 2.87
N LYS A 11 16.30 18.07 2.74
CA LYS A 11 15.65 19.17 1.99
C LYS A 11 15.44 18.82 0.52
N HIS A 12 16.41 18.15 -0.11
CA HIS A 12 16.32 17.77 -1.52
C HIS A 12 15.25 16.68 -1.74
N VAL A 13 15.27 15.63 -0.92
CA VAL A 13 14.27 14.55 -0.95
C VAL A 13 12.87 15.09 -0.65
N TYR A 14 12.75 15.96 0.36
CA TYR A 14 11.47 16.60 0.71
C TYR A 14 10.94 17.48 -0.43
N GLY A 15 11.77 18.32 -1.04
CA GLY A 15 11.38 19.17 -2.16
C GLY A 15 10.96 18.37 -3.39
N PHE A 16 11.71 17.31 -3.71
CA PHE A 16 11.38 16.39 -4.79
C PHE A 16 10.04 15.67 -4.54
N ALA A 17 9.86 15.08 -3.35
CA ALA A 17 8.61 14.41 -2.98
C ALA A 17 7.42 15.38 -3.04
N LYS A 18 7.56 16.58 -2.48
CA LYS A 18 6.51 17.61 -2.49
C LYS A 18 6.12 18.03 -3.92
N ASN A 19 7.09 18.21 -4.81
CA ASN A 19 6.83 18.59 -6.19
C ASN A 19 6.16 17.45 -6.97
N ARG A 20 6.57 16.20 -6.74
CA ARG A 20 5.94 15.02 -7.34
C ARG A 20 4.49 14.87 -6.88
N LEU A 21 4.25 14.98 -5.57
CA LEU A 21 2.90 14.91 -5.00
C LEU A 21 2.00 16.05 -5.47
N LYS A 22 2.54 17.26 -5.68
CA LYS A 22 1.81 18.38 -6.31
C LYS A 22 1.50 18.12 -7.77
N SER A 23 2.46 17.59 -8.54
CA SER A 23 2.27 17.27 -9.96
C SER A 23 1.22 16.17 -10.19
N LEU A 24 1.07 15.27 -9.23
CA LEU A 24 0.04 14.24 -9.21
C LEU A 24 -1.28 14.71 -8.60
N HIS A 25 -1.41 16.00 -8.26
CA HIS A 25 -2.52 16.62 -7.53
C HIS A 25 -2.85 16.05 -6.14
N ILE A 26 -2.17 14.98 -5.70
CA ILE A 26 -2.34 14.30 -4.40
C ILE A 26 -2.30 15.28 -3.22
N LEU A 27 -1.39 16.27 -3.27
CA LEU A 27 -1.17 17.22 -2.17
C LEU A 27 -2.20 18.37 -2.10
N SER A 28 -3.09 18.48 -3.10
CA SER A 28 -4.11 19.54 -3.19
C SER A 28 -5.55 19.00 -3.05
N LEU A 29 -5.69 17.73 -2.65
CA LEU A 29 -6.98 17.07 -2.50
C LEU A 29 -7.58 17.42 -1.13
N PRO A 30 -8.84 17.91 -1.06
CA PRO A 30 -9.60 17.90 0.18
C PRO A 30 -9.63 16.48 0.76
N GLU A 31 -9.72 16.33 2.08
CA GLU A 31 -9.64 15.03 2.76
C GLU A 31 -10.61 13.98 2.18
N ALA A 32 -11.82 14.41 1.78
CA ALA A 32 -12.80 13.57 1.08
C ALA A 32 -12.30 12.97 -0.24
N ASN A 33 -11.46 13.71 -0.98
CA ASN A 33 -10.89 13.24 -2.24
C ASN A 33 -9.77 12.21 -2.02
N ILE A 34 -9.12 12.20 -0.84
CA ILE A 34 -8.09 11.21 -0.50
C ILE A 34 -8.74 9.85 -0.28
N TYR A 35 -9.84 9.80 0.49
CA TYR A 35 -10.59 8.56 0.72
C TYR A 35 -11.22 8.02 -0.56
N GLN A 36 -11.79 8.89 -1.39
CA GLN A 36 -12.33 8.47 -2.68
C GLN A 36 -11.21 7.93 -3.58
N GLY A 37 -10.07 8.62 -3.65
CA GLY A 37 -8.91 8.14 -4.40
C GLY A 37 -8.38 6.80 -3.89
N LEU A 38 -8.39 6.56 -2.56
CA LEU A 38 -8.05 5.25 -2.00
C LEU A 38 -9.01 4.17 -2.48
N LYS A 39 -10.32 4.40 -2.38
CA LYS A 39 -11.34 3.46 -2.86
C LYS A 39 -11.21 3.17 -4.35
N ASP A 40 -10.96 4.20 -5.16
CA ASP A 40 -10.77 4.04 -6.60
C ASP A 40 -9.52 3.20 -6.92
N ASN A 41 -8.42 3.43 -6.19
CA ASN A 41 -7.21 2.61 -6.32
C ASN A 41 -7.44 1.15 -5.89
N LEU A 42 -8.12 0.92 -4.76
CA LEU A 42 -8.44 -0.43 -4.30
C LEU A 42 -9.36 -1.16 -5.28
N LYS A 43 -10.35 -0.45 -5.83
CA LYS A 43 -11.21 -0.99 -6.89
C LYS A 43 -10.40 -1.42 -8.11
N ALA A 44 -9.52 -0.55 -8.60
CA ALA A 44 -8.67 -0.87 -9.75
C ALA A 44 -7.73 -2.04 -9.47
N LEU A 45 -7.18 -2.15 -8.26
CA LEU A 45 -6.34 -3.28 -7.84
C LEU A 45 -7.13 -4.58 -7.72
N ASP A 46 -8.35 -4.52 -7.19
CA ASP A 46 -9.24 -5.67 -7.08
C ASP A 46 -9.66 -6.16 -8.48
N GLU A 47 -10.01 -5.25 -9.40
CA GLU A 47 -10.27 -5.56 -10.80
C GLU A 47 -9.04 -6.14 -11.51
N LEU A 48 -7.85 -5.58 -11.26
CA LEU A 48 -6.59 -6.06 -11.81
C LEU A 48 -6.25 -7.47 -11.31
N LEU A 49 -6.44 -7.73 -10.02
CA LEU A 49 -6.25 -9.05 -9.42
C LEU A 49 -7.25 -10.04 -10.02
N GLY A 50 -8.54 -9.68 -10.06
CA GLY A 50 -9.59 -10.54 -10.58
C GLY A 50 -9.61 -11.90 -9.86
N ASP A 51 -9.62 -12.97 -10.64
CA ASP A 51 -9.56 -14.35 -10.12
C ASP A 51 -8.14 -14.92 -10.11
N LYS A 52 -7.11 -14.08 -10.38
CA LYS A 52 -5.71 -14.53 -10.45
C LYS A 52 -5.15 -14.79 -9.06
N LYS A 53 -4.10 -15.63 -9.01
CA LYS A 53 -3.39 -15.89 -7.75
C LYS A 53 -2.56 -14.68 -7.30
N TYR A 54 -1.85 -14.06 -8.24
CA TYR A 54 -1.06 -12.84 -8.06
C TYR A 54 -1.41 -11.83 -9.16
N LEU A 55 -0.90 -10.60 -9.07
CA LEU A 55 -1.31 -9.50 -9.96
C LEU A 55 -1.16 -9.85 -11.45
N PHE A 56 -0.13 -10.62 -11.81
CA PHE A 56 0.23 -10.93 -13.20
C PHE A 56 0.30 -12.42 -13.52
N GLY A 57 -0.26 -13.30 -12.68
CA GLY A 57 -0.28 -14.74 -12.94
C GLY A 57 -0.27 -15.59 -11.68
N ASP A 58 0.42 -16.74 -11.76
CA ASP A 58 0.44 -17.76 -10.71
C ASP A 58 1.65 -17.68 -9.77
N GLU A 59 2.68 -16.92 -10.15
CA GLU A 59 3.86 -16.64 -9.32
C GLU A 59 3.91 -15.17 -8.91
N PRO A 60 4.35 -14.86 -7.66
CA PRO A 60 4.48 -13.49 -7.21
C PRO A 60 5.69 -12.82 -7.88
N ILE A 61 5.50 -11.58 -8.32
CA ILE A 61 6.60 -10.75 -8.84
C ILE A 61 6.91 -9.58 -7.91
N LEU A 62 7.94 -8.79 -8.23
CA LEU A 62 8.33 -7.61 -7.44
C LEU A 62 7.16 -6.66 -7.18
N ALA A 63 6.25 -6.50 -8.14
CA ALA A 63 5.06 -5.67 -7.99
C ALA A 63 4.14 -6.18 -6.87
N ASP A 64 3.99 -7.50 -6.73
CA ASP A 64 3.19 -8.10 -5.67
C ASP A 64 3.78 -7.80 -4.30
N PHE A 65 5.09 -7.94 -4.14
CA PHE A 65 5.77 -7.63 -2.88
C PHE A 65 5.72 -6.14 -2.53
N ALA A 66 5.83 -5.26 -3.54
CA ALA A 66 5.70 -3.82 -3.34
C ALA A 66 4.28 -3.43 -2.89
N LEU A 67 3.25 -3.99 -3.53
CA LEU A 67 1.86 -3.77 -3.15
C LEU A 67 1.57 -4.35 -1.76
N PHE A 68 1.99 -5.59 -1.52
CA PHE A 68 1.88 -6.27 -0.24
C PHE A 68 2.49 -5.44 0.89
N SER A 69 3.70 -4.90 0.71
CA SER A 69 4.37 -4.09 1.74
C SER A 69 3.50 -2.90 2.18
N HIS A 70 2.89 -2.19 1.23
CA HIS A 70 2.02 -1.05 1.54
C HIS A 70 0.73 -1.50 2.23
N LEU A 71 0.03 -2.49 1.66
CA LEU A 71 -1.25 -2.95 2.20
C LEU A 71 -1.11 -3.62 3.56
N CYS A 72 -0.12 -4.49 3.73
CA CYS A 72 0.20 -5.17 4.98
C CYS A 72 0.54 -4.16 6.09
N THR A 73 1.38 -3.17 5.78
CA THR A 73 1.73 -2.13 6.76
C THR A 73 0.48 -1.42 7.25
N MET A 74 -0.44 -1.03 6.36
CA MET A 74 -1.66 -0.32 6.74
C MET A 74 -2.72 -1.22 7.41
N TYR A 75 -2.80 -2.49 7.01
CA TYR A 75 -3.82 -3.43 7.49
C TYR A 75 -3.50 -3.96 8.90
N TYR A 76 -2.24 -4.28 9.19
CA TYR A 76 -1.81 -4.84 10.47
C TYR A 76 -1.29 -3.79 11.47
N THR A 77 -1.45 -2.49 11.23
CA THR A 77 -1.09 -1.49 12.25
C THR A 77 -1.96 -1.65 13.50
N ALA A 78 -1.40 -1.35 14.67
CA ALA A 78 -2.13 -1.35 15.93
C ALA A 78 -3.21 -0.24 16.05
N TYR A 79 -3.24 0.72 15.12
CA TYR A 79 -4.24 1.79 15.08
C TYR A 79 -5.34 1.46 14.07
N ASN A 80 -6.58 1.84 14.35
CA ASN A 80 -7.67 1.58 13.42
C ASN A 80 -7.55 2.49 12.19
N GLN A 81 -7.10 1.93 11.07
CA GLN A 81 -7.06 2.60 9.79
C GLN A 81 -8.35 2.30 9.01
N PRO A 82 -8.97 3.30 8.35
CA PRO A 82 -10.16 3.07 7.51
C PRO A 82 -9.93 2.01 6.42
N LEU A 83 -8.68 1.83 5.98
CA LEU A 83 -8.30 0.79 5.04
C LEU A 83 -8.67 -0.61 5.52
N LYS A 84 -8.47 -0.89 6.82
CA LYS A 84 -8.73 -2.22 7.39
C LYS A 84 -10.20 -2.60 7.21
N ASP A 85 -11.10 -1.70 7.58
CA ASP A 85 -12.54 -1.91 7.46
C ASP A 85 -12.96 -2.06 5.98
N ILE A 86 -12.38 -1.26 5.08
CA ILE A 86 -12.65 -1.33 3.64
C ILE A 86 -12.18 -2.66 3.03
N LEU A 87 -11.00 -3.15 3.41
CA LEU A 87 -10.48 -4.44 2.92
C LEU A 87 -11.30 -5.62 3.46
N ASP A 88 -11.72 -5.56 4.72
CA ASP A 88 -12.52 -6.60 5.37
C ASP A 88 -13.95 -6.68 4.81
N THR A 89 -14.54 -5.54 4.42
CA THR A 89 -15.95 -5.45 4.01
C THR A 89 -16.17 -5.32 2.51
N GLU A 90 -15.43 -4.44 1.83
CA GLU A 90 -15.65 -4.10 0.42
C GLU A 90 -14.75 -4.92 -0.53
N TYR A 91 -13.52 -5.24 -0.12
CA TYR A 91 -12.53 -5.91 -0.99
C TYR A 91 -11.87 -7.16 -0.36
N PRO A 92 -12.67 -8.19 0.02
CA PRO A 92 -12.15 -9.39 0.70
C PRO A 92 -11.17 -10.21 -0.15
N ARG A 93 -11.16 -10.05 -1.48
CA ARG A 93 -10.15 -10.71 -2.35
C ARG A 93 -8.76 -10.12 -2.14
N LEU A 94 -8.65 -8.80 -2.02
CA LEU A 94 -7.39 -8.12 -1.71
C LEU A 94 -6.90 -8.48 -0.31
N GLN A 95 -7.80 -8.61 0.65
CA GLN A 95 -7.47 -9.10 1.99
C GLN A 95 -6.86 -10.51 1.93
N LYS A 96 -7.52 -11.46 1.24
CA LYS A 96 -7.01 -12.82 1.03
C LYS A 96 -5.70 -12.86 0.25
N TYR A 97 -5.49 -11.92 -0.66
CA TYR A 97 -4.24 -11.78 -1.40
C TYR A 97 -3.07 -11.40 -0.48
N ILE A 98 -3.27 -10.46 0.46
CA ILE A 98 -2.27 -10.11 1.46
C ILE A 98 -1.95 -11.32 2.34
N GLU A 99 -2.97 -12.02 2.84
CA GLU A 99 -2.81 -13.23 3.65
C GLU A 99 -2.05 -14.33 2.90
N ARG A 100 -2.34 -14.52 1.62
CA ARG A 100 -1.65 -15.49 0.76
C ARG A 100 -0.17 -15.18 0.60
N ILE A 101 0.19 -13.93 0.31
CA ILE A 101 1.60 -13.53 0.21
C ILE A 101 2.31 -13.77 1.54
N LEU A 102 1.68 -13.37 2.65
CA LEU A 102 2.24 -13.56 3.99
C LEU A 102 2.46 -15.06 4.30
N THR A 103 1.47 -15.90 4.06
CA THR A 103 1.53 -17.33 4.42
C THR A 103 2.45 -18.15 3.51
N GLU A 104 2.46 -17.88 2.20
CA GLU A 104 3.28 -18.63 1.24
C GLU A 104 4.75 -18.18 1.23
N ASN A 105 5.03 -16.88 1.40
CA ASN A 105 6.39 -16.33 1.24
C ASN A 105 7.08 -16.00 2.58
N PHE A 106 6.31 -15.85 3.65
CA PHE A 106 6.79 -15.46 4.98
C PHE A 106 6.24 -16.40 6.07
N PRO A 107 6.39 -17.74 5.93
CA PRO A 107 5.76 -18.72 6.82
C PRO A 107 6.20 -18.61 8.29
N GLU A 108 7.36 -18.02 8.54
CA GLU A 108 7.91 -17.73 9.88
C GLU A 108 7.19 -16.58 10.58
N PHE A 109 6.56 -15.67 9.83
CA PHE A 109 5.81 -14.53 10.34
C PHE A 109 4.33 -14.88 10.61
N ARG A 110 4.02 -16.16 10.83
CA ARG A 110 2.66 -16.62 11.13
C ARG A 110 2.18 -15.91 12.39
N MET A 111 1.37 -14.88 12.20
CA MET A 111 0.89 -14.02 13.28
C MET A 111 0.03 -14.88 14.22
N TYR A 112 0.51 -15.10 15.44
CA TYR A 112 -0.28 -15.70 16.52
C TYR A 112 -1.30 -14.67 16.97
N TYR A 113 -2.50 -14.71 16.40
CA TYR A 113 -3.68 -14.00 16.89
C TYR A 113 -4.69 -15.00 17.42
#